data_AF-A0A852CY71-F1
#
_entry.id   AF-A0A852CY71-F1
#
_cell.length_a   1.000
_cell.length_b   1.000
_cell.length_c   1.000
_cell.angle_alpha   90.00
_cell.angle_beta   90.00
_cell.angle_gamma   90.00
#
_symmetry.space_group_name_H-M   'P 1'
#
loop_
_entity.id
_entity.type
_entity.pdbx_description
1 polymer ?
#
loop_
_entity_poly.entity_id
_entity_poly.type
_entity_poly.pdbx_seq_one_letter_code
_entity_poly.pdbx_strand_id
1 'polypeptide(L)'
;PIDGFYTQEVREGGRRTGFDVVTLSGNQGPLSRVSPSSDSSASRREYRVGQYVVDLVSFEQLVLPLLRNVNHGGGTEKRICVIDEIGKMELFSQAFIQAVRQTLAGSGTVVLGTIPIPKGKPLDLVEEIRSRKDVKVFNVS
;
A
#
# COMPACT_ATOMS: atom_id res chain seq x y z
N PRO A 1 2.47 -4.39 -20.21
CA PRO A 1 1.26 -4.65 -19.38
C PRO A 1 1.24 -3.79 -18.10
N ILE A 2 0.05 -3.38 -17.63
CA ILE A 2 -0.12 -2.60 -16.39
C ILE A 2 -0.85 -3.47 -15.35
N ASP A 3 -0.37 -3.43 -14.11
CA ASP A 3 -0.99 -4.12 -12.97
C ASP A 3 -0.72 -3.32 -11.68
N GLY A 4 -1.34 -3.69 -10.57
CA GLY A 4 -1.17 -3.01 -9.29
C GLY A 4 -2.48 -2.65 -8.62
N PHE A 5 -2.44 -1.70 -7.69
CA PHE A 5 -3.61 -1.26 -6.93
C PHE A 5 -3.57 0.23 -6.62
N TYR A 6 -4.76 0.76 -6.33
CA TYR A 6 -4.96 2.09 -5.75
C TYR A 6 -5.84 2.04 -4.52
N THR A 7 -5.80 3.11 -3.72
CA THR A 7 -6.60 3.21 -2.49
C THR A 7 -7.82 4.10 -2.74
N GLN A 8 -8.98 3.66 -2.29
CA GLN A 8 -10.24 4.37 -2.43
C GLN A 8 -10.83 4.73 -1.07
N GLU A 9 -11.23 5.99 -0.90
CA GLU A 9 -11.92 6.44 0.30
C GLU A 9 -13.35 5.89 0.36
N VAL A 10 -13.71 5.26 1.48
CA VAL A 10 -15.06 4.77 1.75
C VAL A 10 -15.81 5.79 2.61
N ARG A 11 -16.97 6.21 2.13
CA ARG A 11 -17.85 7.19 2.81
C ARG A 11 -19.25 6.63 2.99
N GLU A 12 -19.83 6.86 4.16
CA GLU A 12 -21.22 6.58 4.47
C GLU A 12 -21.85 7.83 5.10
N GLY A 13 -23.02 8.25 4.60
CA GLY A 13 -23.70 9.45 5.11
C GLY A 13 -22.85 10.72 5.06
N GLY A 14 -21.95 10.84 4.07
CA GLY A 14 -21.03 11.98 3.92
C GLY A 14 -19.82 11.95 4.87
N ARG A 15 -19.71 10.96 5.75
CA ARG A 15 -18.56 10.78 6.64
C ARG A 15 -17.63 9.67 6.13
N ARG A 16 -16.32 9.91 6.19
CA ARG A 16 -15.33 8.86 5.90
C ARG A 16 -15.40 7.74 6.95
N THR A 17 -15.64 6.52 6.49
CA THR A 17 -15.73 5.31 7.33
C THR A 17 -14.56 4.36 7.14
N GLY A 18 -13.70 4.59 6.15
CA GLY A 18 -12.50 3.80 5.95
C GLY A 18 -11.87 3.98 4.58
N PHE A 19 -11.06 2.99 4.22
CA PHE A 19 -10.37 2.92 2.95
C PHE A 19 -10.41 1.49 2.41
N ASP A 20 -10.54 1.37 1.10
CA ASP A 20 -10.46 0.13 0.35
C ASP A 20 -9.23 0.12 -0.53
N VAL A 21 -8.69 -1.07 -0.76
CA VAL A 21 -7.74 -1.31 -1.84
C VAL A 21 -8.51 -1.85 -3.04
N VAL A 22 -8.25 -1.27 -4.21
CA VAL A 22 -8.81 -1.70 -5.49
C VAL A 22 -7.68 -2.05 -6.44
N THR A 23 -7.71 -3.26 -6.99
CA THR A 23 -6.73 -3.72 -7.97
C THR A 23 -7.10 -3.24 -9.37
N LEU A 24 -6.11 -3.08 -10.25
CA LEU A 24 -6.38 -2.74 -11.65
C LEU A 24 -7.12 -3.85 -12.42
N SER A 25 -7.14 -5.06 -11.86
CA SER A 25 -7.95 -6.19 -12.33
C SER A 25 -9.41 -6.18 -11.83
N GLY A 26 -9.80 -5.18 -11.02
CA GLY A 26 -11.17 -4.98 -10.56
C GLY A 26 -11.54 -5.69 -9.26
N ASN A 27 -10.58 -6.32 -8.57
CA ASN A 27 -10.81 -6.88 -7.24
C ASN A 27 -10.73 -5.77 -6.19
N GLN A 28 -11.51 -5.88 -5.12
CA GLN A 28 -11.57 -4.88 -4.06
C GLN A 28 -11.65 -5.54 -2.69
N GLY A 29 -11.01 -4.92 -1.70
CA GLY A 29 -11.05 -5.39 -0.31
C GLY A 29 -10.79 -4.25 0.69
N PRO A 30 -11.20 -4.44 1.96
CA PRO A 30 -10.98 -3.43 2.99
C PRO A 30 -9.50 -3.29 3.32
N LEU A 31 -9.00 -2.04 3.33
CA LEU A 31 -7.71 -1.70 3.95
C LEU A 31 -7.91 -1.36 5.42
N SER A 32 -8.88 -0.49 5.71
CA SER A 32 -9.16 -0.06 7.07
C SER A 32 -10.60 0.41 7.24
N ARG A 33 -11.10 0.37 8.49
CA ARG A 33 -12.42 0.83 8.88
C ARG A 33 -12.36 1.59 10.20
N VAL A 34 -13.30 2.50 10.43
CA VAL A 34 -13.49 3.15 11.73
C VAL A 34 -13.85 2.07 12.76
N SER A 35 -13.14 2.07 13.89
CA SER A 35 -13.50 1.17 15.00
C SER A 35 -14.72 1.71 15.74
N PRO A 36 -15.75 0.87 16.02
CA PRO A 36 -16.94 1.31 16.73
C PRO A 36 -16.72 1.54 18.24
N SER A 37 -15.55 1.24 18.81
CA SER A 37 -15.29 1.40 20.24
C SER A 37 -14.04 2.25 20.55
N SER A 38 -14.24 3.24 21.41
CA SER A 38 -13.21 3.91 22.21
C SER A 38 -12.77 3.07 23.42
N ASP A 39 -13.17 1.79 23.48
CA ASP A 39 -12.79 0.89 24.56
C ASP A 39 -11.36 0.42 24.36
N SER A 40 -10.51 1.04 25.16
CA SER A 40 -9.11 0.73 25.42
C SER A 40 -8.89 -0.66 26.05
N SER A 41 -9.75 -1.66 25.80
CA SER A 41 -9.54 -3.02 26.30
C SER A 41 -8.40 -3.66 25.50
N ALA A 42 -7.20 -3.44 26.02
CA ALA A 42 -5.91 -3.88 25.53
C ALA A 42 -5.80 -5.42 25.49
N SER A 43 -6.33 -6.05 24.45
CA SER A 43 -6.14 -7.49 24.25
C SER A 43 -5.76 -7.92 22.83
N ARG A 44 -5.93 -7.09 21.79
CA ARG A 44 -5.39 -7.38 20.46
C ARG A 44 -4.45 -6.25 20.02
N ARG A 45 -3.30 -6.63 19.46
CA ARG A 45 -2.34 -5.75 18.78
C ARG A 45 -3.02 -5.23 17.50
N GLU A 46 -3.90 -4.26 17.66
CA GLU A 46 -4.64 -3.69 16.54
C GLU A 46 -3.76 -2.67 15.83
N TYR A 47 -3.61 -2.86 14.52
CA TYR A 47 -2.89 -1.93 13.64
C TYR A 47 -3.76 -0.68 13.45
N ARG A 48 -3.49 0.39 14.21
CA ARG A 48 -4.32 1.61 14.23
C ARG A 48 -3.60 2.83 13.67
N VAL A 49 -4.33 3.63 12.89
CA VAL A 49 -3.94 4.98 12.47
C VAL A 49 -5.09 5.93 12.75
N GLY A 50 -4.95 6.74 13.80
CA GLY A 50 -6.06 7.59 14.28
C GLY A 50 -7.26 6.72 14.68
N GLN A 51 -8.43 7.00 14.10
CA GLN A 51 -9.66 6.24 14.34
C GLN A 51 -9.80 4.96 13.51
N TYR A 52 -8.89 4.73 12.56
CA TYR A 52 -8.98 3.60 11.62
C TYR A 52 -8.18 2.40 12.13
N VAL A 53 -8.81 1.23 12.10
CA VAL A 53 -8.18 -0.08 12.31
C VAL A 53 -7.91 -0.69 10.95
N VAL A 54 -6.66 -1.08 10.72
CA VAL A 54 -6.20 -1.69 9.49
C VAL A 54 -6.47 -3.19 9.52
N ASP A 55 -7.14 -3.69 8.47
CA ASP A 55 -7.34 -5.11 8.24
C ASP A 55 -6.18 -5.64 7.38
N LEU A 56 -5.09 -6.01 8.06
CA LEU A 56 -3.90 -6.52 7.38
C LEU A 56 -4.16 -7.81 6.61
N VAL A 57 -5.06 -8.67 7.10
CA VAL A 57 -5.30 -9.97 6.46
C VAL A 57 -5.96 -9.74 5.10
N SER A 58 -7.01 -8.93 5.07
CA SER A 58 -7.70 -8.58 3.83
C SER A 58 -6.77 -7.84 2.85
N PHE A 59 -5.96 -6.91 3.35
CA PHE A 59 -4.96 -6.19 2.55
C PHE A 59 -3.93 -7.15 1.92
N GLU A 60 -3.31 -8.01 2.73
CA GLU A 60 -2.26 -8.93 2.27
C GLU A 60 -2.77 -9.94 1.25
N GLN A 61 -3.97 -10.49 1.47
CA GLN A 61 -4.59 -11.45 0.55
C GLN A 61 -4.83 -10.84 -0.84
N LEU A 62 -5.13 -9.54 -0.90
CA LEU A 62 -5.39 -8.85 -2.16
C LEU A 62 -4.10 -8.40 -2.85
N VAL A 63 -3.16 -7.80 -2.11
CA VAL A 63 -2.02 -7.09 -2.69
C VAL A 63 -0.80 -7.98 -2.94
N LEU A 64 -0.51 -8.93 -2.05
CA LEU A 64 0.71 -9.74 -2.17
C LEU A 64 0.76 -10.58 -3.45
N PRO A 65 -0.35 -11.21 -3.92
CA PRO A 65 -0.33 -11.93 -5.18
C PRO A 65 0.04 -11.04 -6.38
N LEU A 66 -0.43 -9.79 -6.39
CA LEU A 66 -0.15 -8.83 -7.47
C LEU A 66 1.35 -8.56 -7.57
N LEU A 67 1.99 -8.23 -6.44
CA LEU A 67 3.42 -7.90 -6.40
C LEU A 67 4.32 -9.10 -6.72
N ARG A 68 3.88 -10.33 -6.43
CA ARG A 68 4.59 -11.56 -6.82
C ARG A 68 4.51 -11.82 -8.31
N ASN A 69 3.34 -11.66 -8.91
CA ASN A 69 3.11 -11.93 -10.34
C ASN A 69 3.92 -11.00 -11.26
N VAL A 70 4.22 -9.79 -10.78
CA VAL A 70 5.09 -8.82 -11.45
C VAL A 70 6.48 -9.43 -11.76
N ASN A 71 7.02 -10.26 -10.86
CA ASN A 71 8.38 -10.82 -10.98
C ASN A 71 8.49 -12.12 -11.81
N HIS A 72 7.37 -12.76 -12.18
CA HIS A 72 7.36 -14.08 -12.83
C HIS A 72 7.15 -14.05 -14.35
N GLY A 73 7.14 -12.87 -14.97
CA GLY A 73 7.00 -12.74 -16.42
C GLY A 73 8.30 -12.99 -17.16
N GLY A 74 8.49 -14.18 -17.73
CA GLY A 74 9.59 -14.48 -18.66
C GLY A 74 9.49 -13.78 -20.03
N GLY A 75 8.72 -12.70 -20.15
CA GLY A 75 8.55 -11.93 -21.38
C GLY A 75 9.45 -10.71 -21.41
N THR A 76 9.92 -10.33 -22.60
CA THR A 76 10.75 -9.14 -22.87
C THR A 76 10.01 -7.81 -22.68
N GLU A 77 8.72 -7.83 -22.35
CA GLU A 77 7.90 -6.64 -22.20
C GLU A 77 8.05 -5.99 -20.83
N LYS A 78 8.41 -4.70 -20.82
CA LYS A 78 8.41 -3.89 -19.60
C LYS A 78 6.99 -3.81 -19.02
N ARG A 79 6.88 -4.06 -17.72
CA ARG A 79 5.61 -3.99 -16.96
C ARG A 79 5.55 -2.70 -16.15
N ILE A 80 4.37 -2.13 -16.00
CA ILE A 80 4.12 -1.01 -15.10
C ILE A 80 3.35 -1.55 -13.89
N CYS A 81 3.87 -1.31 -12.69
CA CYS A 81 3.23 -1.66 -11.43
C CYS A 81 2.77 -0.39 -10.72
N VAL A 82 1.46 -0.24 -10.51
CA VAL A 82 0.87 0.88 -9.77
C VAL A 82 0.76 0.51 -8.30
N ILE A 83 1.35 1.32 -7.41
CA ILE A 83 1.28 1.14 -5.97
C ILE A 83 0.93 2.49 -5.35
N ASP A 84 -0.35 2.75 -5.20
CA ASP A 84 -0.80 3.97 -4.52
C ASP A 84 -0.62 3.85 -3.00
N GLU A 85 -0.34 4.99 -2.37
CA GLU A 85 -0.20 5.20 -0.93
C GLU A 85 0.70 4.17 -0.25
N ILE A 86 2.01 4.17 -0.55
CA ILE A 86 2.99 3.41 0.24
C ILE A 86 3.21 4.16 1.57
N GLY A 87 2.26 4.00 2.49
CA GLY A 87 2.11 4.83 3.66
C GLY A 87 1.99 4.04 4.96
N LYS A 88 1.60 4.75 6.01
CA LYS A 88 1.63 4.21 7.37
C LYS A 88 0.73 2.98 7.56
N MET A 89 -0.39 2.88 6.84
CA MET A 89 -1.35 1.79 7.01
C MET A 89 -0.83 0.49 6.40
N GLU A 90 -0.28 0.57 5.19
CA GLU A 90 0.23 -0.53 4.40
C GLU A 90 1.52 -1.09 5.01
N LEU A 91 2.35 -0.21 5.58
CA LEU A 91 3.63 -0.56 6.22
C LEU A 91 3.50 -1.30 7.56
N PHE A 92 2.28 -1.52 8.05
CA PHE A 92 2.07 -2.50 9.12
C PHE A 92 2.31 -3.94 8.63
N SER A 93 2.14 -4.22 7.34
CA SER A 93 2.46 -5.52 6.75
C SER A 93 3.95 -5.63 6.42
N GLN A 94 4.65 -6.51 7.14
CA GLN A 94 6.04 -6.86 6.82
C GLN A 94 6.14 -7.58 5.47
N ALA A 95 5.15 -8.41 5.13
CA ALA A 95 5.12 -9.10 3.84
C ALA A 95 5.03 -8.10 2.68
N PHE A 96 4.20 -7.06 2.82
CA PHE A 96 4.08 -5.99 1.83
C PHE A 96 5.39 -5.22 1.67
N ILE A 97 6.04 -4.84 2.77
CA ILE A 97 7.35 -4.16 2.74
C ILE A 97 8.37 -4.97 1.92
N GLN A 98 8.47 -6.28 2.17
CA GLN A 98 9.39 -7.14 1.43
C GLN A 98 9.00 -7.27 -0.05
N ALA A 99 7.70 -7.39 -0.35
CA ALA A 99 7.21 -7.46 -1.71
C ALA A 99 7.55 -6.19 -2.51
N VAL A 100 7.32 -5.00 -1.94
CA VAL A 100 7.67 -3.72 -2.59
C VAL A 100 9.18 -3.62 -2.84
N ARG A 101 10.02 -4.00 -1.86
CA ARG A 101 11.49 -4.03 -2.05
C ARG A 101 11.90 -4.95 -3.19
N GLN A 102 11.29 -6.14 -3.30
CA GLN A 102 11.56 -7.08 -4.39
C GLN A 102 11.11 -6.52 -5.74
N THR A 103 9.91 -5.92 -5.81
CA THR A 103 9.40 -5.29 -7.03
C THR A 103 10.31 -4.17 -7.51
N LEU A 104 10.83 -3.33 -6.60
CA LEU A 104 11.77 -2.26 -6.94
C LEU A 104 13.17 -2.76 -7.30
N ALA A 105 13.57 -3.95 -6.86
CA ALA A 105 14.86 -4.54 -7.21
C ALA A 105 14.84 -5.24 -8.58
N GLY A 106 13.66 -5.57 -9.12
CA GLY A 106 13.50 -6.26 -10.40
C GLY A 106 13.80 -5.37 -11.61
N SER A 107 14.45 -5.91 -12.64
CA SER A 107 14.88 -5.18 -13.84
C SER A 107 13.82 -5.10 -14.97
N GLY A 108 12.62 -5.63 -14.75
CA GLY A 108 11.54 -5.70 -15.76
C GLY A 108 10.31 -4.85 -15.48
N THR A 109 10.31 -4.12 -14.35
CA THR A 109 9.12 -3.42 -13.84
C THR A 109 9.43 -1.95 -13.57
N VAL A 110 8.60 -1.07 -14.12
CA VAL A 110 8.54 0.33 -13.73
C VAL A 110 7.47 0.47 -12.66
N VAL A 111 7.83 0.96 -11.48
CA VAL A 111 6.87 1.25 -10.41
C VAL A 111 6.41 2.70 -10.52
N LEU A 112 5.09 2.90 -10.59
CA LEU A 112 4.45 4.18 -10.38
C LEU A 112 3.74 4.13 -9.03
N GLY A 113 4.12 4.98 -8.10
CA GLY A 113 3.48 4.98 -6.79
C GLY A 113 3.52 6.34 -6.12
N THR A 114 2.74 6.46 -5.06
CA THR A 114 2.70 7.66 -4.22
C THR A 114 3.27 7.31 -2.85
N ILE A 115 4.05 8.24 -2.29
CA ILE A 115 4.65 8.12 -0.96
C ILE A 115 4.30 9.39 -0.17
N PRO A 116 4.09 9.29 1.15
CA PRO A 116 3.78 10.46 1.95
C PRO A 116 4.94 11.47 1.96
N ILE A 117 4.60 12.75 2.02
CA ILE A 117 5.56 13.82 2.29
C ILE A 117 6.18 13.59 3.68
N PRO A 118 7.51 13.78 3.86
CA PRO A 118 8.16 13.69 5.16
C PRO A 118 7.50 14.58 6.20
N LYS A 119 6.72 13.99 7.10
CA LYS A 119 6.12 14.68 8.24
C LYS A 119 6.10 13.73 9.44
N GLY A 120 6.67 14.16 10.55
CA GLY A 120 6.71 13.37 11.79
C GLY A 120 7.75 12.26 11.75
N LYS A 121 7.41 11.09 12.33
CA LYS A 121 8.32 9.94 12.42
C LYS A 121 8.60 9.37 11.02
N PRO A 122 9.86 9.17 10.62
CA PRO A 122 10.18 8.59 9.32
C PRO A 122 9.64 7.17 9.22
N LEU A 123 9.24 6.81 8.00
CA LEU A 123 8.84 5.46 7.63
C LEU A 123 9.97 4.86 6.80
N ASP A 124 10.65 3.84 7.33
CA ASP A 124 11.91 3.34 6.76
C ASP A 124 11.81 3.03 5.26
N LEU A 125 10.76 2.30 4.83
CA LEU A 125 10.57 1.99 3.42
C LEU A 125 10.36 3.24 2.55
N VAL A 126 9.69 4.27 3.05
CA VAL A 126 9.46 5.52 2.31
C VAL A 126 10.78 6.26 2.09
N GLU A 127 11.61 6.34 3.13
CA GLU A 127 12.94 6.96 3.04
C GLU A 127 13.87 6.15 2.12
N GLU A 128 13.81 4.82 2.18
CA GLU A 128 14.49 3.94 1.23
C GLU A 128 14.08 4.26 -0.20
N ILE A 129 12.78 4.26 -0.51
CA ILE A 129 12.27 4.55 -1.86
C ILE A 129 12.71 5.94 -2.33
N ARG A 130 12.64 6.95 -1.46
CA ARG A 130 12.99 8.34 -1.81
C ARG A 130 14.49 8.52 -2.09
N SER A 131 15.35 7.78 -1.39
CA SER A 131 16.81 7.90 -1.51
C SER A 131 17.42 7.06 -2.64
N ARG A 132 16.61 6.24 -3.31
CA ARG A 132 17.03 5.42 -4.45
C ARG A 132 17.45 6.29 -5.64
N LYS A 133 18.62 5.98 -6.20
CA LYS A 133 19.19 6.69 -7.35
C LYS A 133 18.42 6.47 -8.65
N ASP A 134 17.66 5.38 -8.72
CA ASP A 134 16.84 4.98 -9.88
C ASP A 134 15.37 5.38 -9.73
N VAL A 135 15.01 6.11 -8.66
CA VAL A 135 13.66 6.64 -8.44
C VAL A 135 13.63 8.13 -8.75
N LYS A 136 12.63 8.55 -9.54
CA LYS A 136 12.35 9.97 -9.75
C LYS A 136 11.18 10.40 -8.87
N VAL A 137 11.44 11.33 -7.97
CA VAL A 137 10.44 11.83 -7.01
C VAL A 137 9.86 13.14 -7.53
N PHE A 138 8.53 13.23 -7.57
CA PHE A 138 7.79 14.44 -7.91
C PHE A 138 6.99 14.89 -6.70
N ASN A 139 7.21 16.14 -6.28
CA ASN A 139 6.39 16.75 -5.23
C ASN A 139 5.14 17.36 -5.90
N VAL A 140 3.96 16.97 -5.43
CA VAL A 140 2.68 17.50 -5.88
C VAL A 140 2.08 18.32 -4.74
N SER A 141 1.72 19.57 -5.01
CA SER A 141 1.24 20.57 -4.05
C SER A 141 -0.04 21.23 -4.51
#